data_AF-A0A668TQQ7-F1
#
_entry.id   AF-A0A668TQQ7-F1
#
_cell.length_a   1.000
_cell.length_b   1.000
_cell.length_c   1.000
_cell.angle_alpha   90.00
_cell.angle_beta   90.00
_cell.angle_gamma   90.00
#
_symmetry.space_group_name_H-M   'P 1'
#
loop_
_entity.id
_entity.type
_entity.pdbx_description
1 polymer ?
#
loop_
_entity_poly.entity_id
_entity_poly.type
_entity_poly.pdbx_seq_one_letter_code
_entity_poly.pdbx_strand_id
1 'polypeptide(L)'
;KEVRFKKQHIIKPGTKESCDELIRERKITGANGKDKKKRNTFIISTFDKVKDICKRRQHVSENLYRSSEKMDILYCKLQNNETYKGVKIKKHIVIACENIENVLQPVHFDKTFGAVCQ
;
A
#
# COMPACT_ATOMS: atom_id res chain seq x y z
N LYS A 1 12.07 4.01 6.36
CA LYS A 1 10.58 3.89 6.28
C LYS A 1 10.12 3.63 4.83
N GLU A 2 10.64 4.37 3.86
CA GLU A 2 10.40 4.20 2.42
C GLU A 2 10.65 2.76 1.90
N VAL A 3 11.82 2.17 2.19
CA VAL A 3 12.13 0.76 1.82
C VAL A 3 11.06 -0.22 2.29
N ARG A 4 10.58 -0.04 3.52
CA ARG A 4 9.51 -0.87 4.12
C ARG A 4 8.16 -0.62 3.44
N PHE A 5 7.87 0.60 3.00
CA PHE A 5 6.68 0.93 2.23
C PHE A 5 6.73 0.28 0.85
N LYS A 6 7.82 0.46 0.09
CA LYS A 6 8.01 -0.14 -1.24
C LYS A 6 7.83 -1.64 -1.22
N LYS A 7 8.47 -2.30 -0.24
CA LYS A 7 8.35 -3.74 -0.02
C LYS A 7 6.90 -4.18 0.24
N GLN A 8 6.17 -3.47 1.08
CA GLN A 8 4.82 -3.87 1.47
C GLN A 8 3.73 -3.48 0.48
N HIS A 9 3.93 -2.43 -0.30
CA HIS A 9 2.83 -1.75 -0.98
C HIS A 9 3.02 -1.58 -2.48
N ILE A 10 4.15 -1.97 -3.08
CA ILE A 10 4.39 -1.75 -4.51
C ILE A 10 4.62 -3.08 -5.22
N ILE A 11 3.80 -3.39 -6.23
CA ILE A 11 4.00 -4.49 -7.17
C ILE A 11 3.98 -3.94 -8.59
N LYS A 12 4.74 -4.57 -9.49
CA LYS A 12 4.82 -4.12 -10.88
C LYS A 12 3.52 -4.46 -11.62
N PRO A 13 3.11 -3.67 -12.63
CA PRO A 13 2.10 -4.10 -13.57
C PRO A 13 2.46 -5.46 -14.18
N GLY A 14 1.47 -6.35 -14.31
CA GLY A 14 1.68 -7.70 -14.84
C GLY A 14 2.11 -8.77 -13.81
N THR A 15 2.33 -8.41 -12.53
CA THR A 15 2.49 -9.39 -11.43
C THR A 15 1.32 -10.38 -11.43
N LYS A 16 1.64 -11.67 -11.48
CA LYS A 16 0.69 -12.80 -11.49
C LYS A 16 0.59 -13.50 -10.14
N GLU A 17 1.53 -13.20 -9.25
CA GLU A 17 1.67 -13.77 -7.91
C GLU A 17 0.43 -13.47 -7.06
N SER A 18 0.02 -14.48 -6.31
CA SER A 18 -1.08 -14.42 -5.36
C SER A 18 -0.73 -13.55 -4.14
N CYS A 19 -1.74 -13.19 -3.36
CA CYS A 19 -1.52 -12.51 -2.09
C CYS A 19 -0.65 -13.32 -1.12
N ASP A 20 -0.84 -14.64 -1.09
CA ASP A 20 -0.07 -15.55 -0.24
C ASP A 20 1.42 -15.55 -0.61
N GLU A 21 1.73 -15.71 -1.90
CA GLU A 21 3.10 -15.67 -2.42
C GLU A 21 3.77 -14.33 -2.13
N LEU A 22 3.11 -13.23 -2.50
CA LEU A 22 3.64 -11.87 -2.31
C LEU A 22 3.92 -11.55 -0.84
N ILE A 23 3.02 -11.93 0.07
CA ILE A 23 3.17 -11.66 1.50
C ILE A 23 4.27 -12.54 2.11
N ARG A 24 4.33 -13.81 1.70
CA ARG A 24 5.34 -14.78 2.18
C ARG A 24 6.74 -14.40 1.71
N GLU A 25 6.95 -14.22 0.41
CA GLU A 25 8.25 -13.91 -0.18
C GLU A 25 8.81 -12.60 0.37
N ARG A 26 7.92 -11.63 0.58
CA ARG A 26 8.30 -10.33 1.13
C ARG A 26 8.25 -10.31 2.66
N LYS A 27 8.04 -11.44 3.34
CA LYS A 27 8.06 -11.54 4.81
C LYS A 27 7.25 -10.40 5.46
N ILE A 28 6.03 -10.15 4.98
CA ILE A 28 5.18 -9.04 5.44
C ILE A 28 4.44 -9.49 6.69
N THR A 29 4.77 -8.90 7.84
CA THR A 29 4.21 -9.25 9.14
C THR A 29 3.43 -8.10 9.78
N GLY A 30 2.70 -8.41 10.85
CA GLY A 30 1.97 -7.47 11.69
C GLY A 30 2.89 -6.52 12.47
N ALA A 31 2.29 -5.70 13.34
CA ALA A 31 3.01 -4.66 14.07
C ALA A 31 4.11 -5.23 14.99
N ASN A 32 3.87 -6.40 15.59
CA ASN A 32 4.82 -7.08 16.48
C ASN A 32 5.89 -7.90 15.72
N GLY A 33 5.90 -7.87 14.38
CA GLY A 33 6.88 -8.56 13.56
C GLY A 33 6.72 -10.08 13.48
N LYS A 34 5.86 -10.69 14.30
CA LYS A 34 5.65 -12.14 14.39
C LYS A 34 4.34 -12.58 13.77
N ASP A 35 3.28 -11.80 13.97
CA ASP A 35 1.95 -12.21 13.53
C ASP A 35 1.75 -12.00 12.02
N LYS A 36 0.84 -12.79 11.44
CA LYS A 36 0.35 -12.54 10.09
C LYS A 36 -0.37 -11.19 10.03
N LYS A 37 -0.05 -10.38 9.03
CA LYS A 37 -0.68 -9.08 8.84
C LYS A 37 -2.12 -9.27 8.36
N LYS A 38 -3.12 -8.94 9.18
CA LYS A 38 -4.55 -9.14 8.85
C LYS A 38 -4.97 -8.62 7.46
N ARG A 39 -4.40 -7.48 7.02
CA ARG A 39 -4.70 -6.84 5.73
C ARG A 39 -3.44 -6.21 5.14
N ASN A 40 -3.22 -6.40 3.85
CA ASN A 40 -2.19 -5.71 3.08
C ASN A 40 -2.73 -5.27 1.73
N THR A 41 -2.38 -4.06 1.31
CA THR A 41 -2.75 -3.55 -0.02
C THR A 41 -1.49 -3.36 -0.84
N PHE A 42 -1.45 -3.94 -2.02
CA PHE A 42 -0.43 -3.65 -3.01
C PHE A 42 -1.00 -2.68 -4.05
N ILE A 43 -0.24 -1.64 -4.37
CA ILE A 43 -0.48 -0.72 -5.47
C ILE A 43 0.22 -1.31 -6.70
N ILE A 44 -0.54 -1.52 -7.77
CA ILE A 44 -0.03 -2.07 -9.02
C ILE A 44 0.51 -0.90 -9.86
N SER A 45 1.76 -0.52 -9.60
CA SER A 45 2.39 0.66 -10.21
C SER A 45 3.90 0.65 -10.03
N THR A 46 4.61 1.59 -10.65
CA THR A 46 6.00 1.90 -10.29
C THR A 46 6.05 2.72 -9.01
N PHE A 47 7.18 2.65 -8.30
CA PHE A 47 7.39 3.44 -7.09
C PHE A 47 7.39 4.93 -7.39
N ASP A 48 8.00 5.37 -8.49
CA ASP A 48 8.07 6.80 -8.86
C ASP A 48 6.69 7.40 -9.10
N LYS A 49 5.77 6.64 -9.73
CA LYS A 49 4.36 7.05 -9.89
C LYS A 49 3.63 7.20 -8.55
N VAL A 50 3.97 6.39 -7.55
CA VAL A 50 3.38 6.51 -6.20
C VAL A 50 4.04 7.65 -5.43
N LYS A 51 5.35 7.85 -5.57
CA LYS A 51 6.07 8.99 -5.01
C LYS A 51 5.52 10.32 -5.50
N ASP A 52 5.07 10.37 -6.75
CA ASP A 52 4.41 11.52 -7.36
C ASP A 52 3.12 11.98 -6.65
N ILE A 53 2.52 11.13 -5.81
CA ILE A 53 1.38 11.49 -4.96
C ILE A 53 1.83 12.43 -3.83
N CYS A 54 3.10 12.39 -3.40
CA CYS A 54 3.65 13.25 -2.37
C CYS A 54 3.90 14.71 -2.82
N LYS A 55 3.20 15.17 -3.86
CA LYS A 55 3.27 16.55 -4.36
C LYS A 55 2.27 17.43 -3.61
N ARG A 56 2.61 18.72 -3.42
CA ARG A 56 1.84 19.66 -2.59
C ARG A 56 0.36 19.75 -2.96
N ARG A 57 0.03 19.69 -4.26
CA ARG A 57 -1.35 19.78 -4.77
C ARG A 57 -2.23 18.57 -4.41
N GLN A 58 -1.66 17.47 -3.93
CA GLN A 58 -2.36 16.26 -3.49
C GLN A 58 -2.45 16.15 -1.96
N HIS A 59 -1.90 17.11 -1.23
CA HIS A 59 -1.98 17.16 0.22
C HIS A 59 -3.43 17.27 0.67
N VAL A 60 -3.81 16.48 1.68
CA VAL A 60 -5.17 16.47 2.24
C VAL A 60 -5.15 17.02 3.66
N SER A 61 -4.32 16.43 4.53
CA SER A 61 -4.22 16.80 5.93
C SER A 61 -2.92 16.25 6.51
N GLU A 62 -2.31 16.93 7.48
CA GLU A 62 -1.08 16.47 8.15
C GLU A 62 -0.01 16.01 7.17
N ASN A 63 0.36 14.72 7.20
CA ASN A 63 1.29 14.09 6.26
C ASN A 63 0.58 13.22 5.20
N LEU A 64 -0.75 13.29 5.08
CA LEU A 64 -1.56 12.50 4.16
C LEU A 64 -1.73 13.18 2.80
N TYR A 65 -1.59 12.37 1.75
CA TYR A 65 -1.70 12.76 0.35
C TYR A 65 -2.61 11.78 -0.39
N ARG A 66 -3.51 12.29 -1.23
CA ARG A 66 -4.47 11.48 -1.99
C ARG A 66 -4.10 11.46 -3.47
N SER A 67 -4.16 10.29 -4.09
CA SER A 67 -3.90 10.17 -5.53
C SER A 67 -4.91 11.02 -6.33
N SER A 68 -4.42 11.77 -7.32
CA SER A 68 -5.28 12.55 -8.21
C SER A 68 -6.17 11.65 -9.07
N GLU A 69 -5.63 10.51 -9.49
CA GLU A 69 -6.34 9.49 -10.27
C GLU A 69 -6.61 8.22 -9.45
N LYS A 70 -7.58 7.43 -9.89
CA LYS A 70 -7.80 6.08 -9.34
C LYS A 70 -6.65 5.16 -9.77
N MET A 71 -6.11 4.41 -8.83
CA MET A 71 -5.03 3.44 -9.07
C MET A 71 -5.54 2.01 -8.94
N ASP A 72 -4.95 1.11 -9.71
CA ASP A 72 -5.17 -0.33 -9.58
C ASP A 72 -4.46 -0.84 -8.33
N ILE A 73 -5.23 -1.50 -7.46
CA ILE A 73 -4.74 -2.08 -6.22
C ILE A 73 -5.15 -3.54 -6.11
N LEU A 74 -4.30 -4.33 -5.46
CA LEU A 74 -4.60 -5.67 -4.98
C LEU A 74 -4.75 -5.62 -3.46
N TYR A 75 -5.99 -5.75 -2.99
CA TYR A 75 -6.31 -5.80 -1.57
C TYR A 75 -6.30 -7.24 -1.07
N CYS A 76 -5.38 -7.56 -0.18
CA CYS A 76 -5.20 -8.87 0.44
C CYS A 76 -5.76 -8.89 1.86
N LYS A 77 -6.72 -9.77 2.13
CA LYS A 77 -7.32 -9.97 3.46
C LYS A 77 -7.08 -11.40 3.92
N LEU A 78 -6.45 -11.54 5.09
CA LEU A 78 -6.24 -12.84 5.75
C LEU A 78 -7.59 -13.49 6.07
N GLN A 79 -7.73 -14.77 5.71
CA GLN A 79 -8.87 -15.64 6.00
C GLN A 79 -8.42 -16.74 6.95
N ASN A 80 -9.21 -17.01 7.98
CA ASN A 80 -9.00 -18.11 8.93
C ASN A 80 -7.56 -18.24 9.46
N ASN A 81 -6.82 -17.12 9.55
CA ASN A 81 -5.39 -17.08 9.89
C ASN A 81 -4.45 -17.92 9.01
N GLU A 82 -4.89 -18.39 7.85
CA GLU A 82 -4.12 -19.29 7.00
C GLU A 82 -3.74 -18.64 5.68
N THR A 83 -4.74 -18.31 4.87
CA THR A 83 -4.59 -17.86 3.48
C THR A 83 -5.06 -16.43 3.27
N TYR A 84 -4.59 -15.77 2.22
CA TYR A 84 -4.99 -14.42 1.87
C TYR A 84 -5.90 -14.39 0.65
N LYS A 85 -7.14 -13.93 0.85
CA LYS A 85 -8.04 -13.61 -0.27
C LYS A 85 -7.66 -12.26 -0.86
N GLY A 86 -7.32 -12.27 -2.15
CA GLY A 86 -7.00 -11.08 -2.94
C GLY A 86 -8.20 -10.57 -3.75
N VAL A 87 -8.39 -9.25 -3.77
CA VAL A 87 -9.38 -8.58 -4.62
C VAL A 87 -8.71 -7.43 -5.36
N LYS A 88 -8.83 -7.40 -6.70
CA LYS A 88 -8.38 -6.28 -7.51
C LYS A 88 -9.46 -5.20 -7.53
N ILE A 89 -9.07 -3.96 -7.23
CA ILE A 89 -9.99 -2.81 -7.14
C ILE A 89 -9.28 -1.62 -7.78
N LYS A 90 -10.04 -0.72 -8.41
CA LYS A 90 -9.53 0.56 -8.91
C LYS A 90 -10.13 1.71 -8.09
N LYS A 91 -9.31 2.42 -7.30
CA LYS A 91 -9.78 3.52 -6.44
C LYS A 91 -8.70 4.55 -6.15
N HIS A 92 -9.10 5.72 -5.66
CA HIS A 92 -8.13 6.67 -5.10
C HIS A 92 -7.52 6.09 -3.84
N ILE A 93 -6.23 6.32 -3.65
CA ILE A 93 -5.50 5.88 -2.47
C ILE A 93 -5.04 7.08 -1.66
N VAL A 94 -4.84 6.87 -0.38
CA VAL A 94 -4.25 7.84 0.53
C VAL A 94 -2.99 7.23 1.13
N ILE A 95 -1.91 8.01 1.11
CA ILE A 95 -0.62 7.61 1.66
C ILE A 95 -0.08 8.71 2.56
N ALA A 96 0.68 8.34 3.57
CA ALA A 96 1.46 9.31 4.32
C ALA A 96 2.82 9.50 3.63
N CYS A 97 3.26 10.75 3.50
CA CYS A 97 4.56 11.12 2.99
C CYS A 97 5.36 11.89 4.04
N GLU A 98 6.63 11.54 4.21
CA GLU A 98 7.55 12.21 5.13
C GLU A 98 8.75 12.76 4.38
N ASN A 99 9.35 13.83 4.89
CA ASN A 99 10.60 14.35 4.35
C ASN A 99 11.75 13.44 4.80
N ILE A 100 12.42 12.82 3.84
CA ILE A 100 13.61 11.99 4.03
C ILE A 100 14.68 12.56 3.09
N GLU A 101 15.79 13.06 3.66
CA GLU A 101 16.91 13.63 2.89
C GLU A 101 16.47 14.75 1.93
N ASN A 102 15.60 15.67 2.39
CA ASN A 102 15.03 16.78 1.62
C ASN A 102 14.11 16.36 0.46
N VAL A 103 13.62 15.12 0.46
CA VAL A 103 12.66 14.62 -0.52
C VAL A 103 11.45 14.03 0.20
N LEU A 104 10.24 14.42 -0.21
CA LEU A 104 9.03 13.77 0.29
C LEU A 104 8.92 12.35 -0.27
N GLN A 105 8.87 11.38 0.64
CA GLN A 105 8.84 9.95 0.33
C GLN A 105 7.62 9.29 0.95
N PRO A 106 6.97 8.34 0.27
CA PRO A 106 5.84 7.61 0.83
C PRO A 106 6.31 6.63 1.92
N VAL A 107 5.66 6.67 3.07
CA VAL A 107 6.05 5.89 4.26
C VAL A 107 4.93 5.02 4.83
N HIS A 108 3.67 5.37 4.58
CA HIS A 108 2.51 4.61 5.08
C HIS A 108 1.37 4.58 4.06
N PHE A 109 0.67 3.45 3.99
CA PHE A 109 -0.58 3.33 3.24
C PHE A 109 -1.75 3.49 4.20
N ASP A 110 -2.56 4.53 4.02
CA ASP A 110 -3.72 4.73 4.87
C ASP A 110 -4.85 3.74 4.52
N LYS A 111 -5.41 3.13 5.57
CA LYS A 111 -6.45 2.10 5.46
C LYS A 111 -7.85 2.68 5.65
N THR A 112 -7.96 3.91 6.15
CA THR A 112 -9.23 4.50 6.61
C THR A 112 -10.03 5.10 5.45
N PHE A 113 -9.37 5.77 4.50
CA PHE A 113 -9.99 6.21 3.24
C PHE A 113 -10.36 5.06 2.28
N GLY A 114 -10.17 3.81 2.73
CA GLY A 114 -10.45 2.59 1.99
C GLY A 114 -11.60 1.74 2.53
N ALA A 115 -12.29 2.19 3.59
CA ALA A 115 -13.54 1.58 4.02
C ALA A 115 -14.64 1.95 3.01
N VAL A 116 -14.74 1.18 1.93
CA VAL A 116 -16.04 0.99 1.30
C VAL A 116 -16.91 0.32 2.37
N CYS A 117 -18.04 0.95 2.64
CA CYS A 117 -19.07 0.52 3.58
C CYS A 117 -19.32 -1.00 3.49
N GLN A 118 -19.62 -1.59 4.66
CA GLN A 118 -20.33 -2.87 4.74
C GLN A 118 -21.67 -2.76 4.00
#